data_AF-A0AAW2Z5I9-F1
#
_entry.id   AF-A0AAW2Z5I9-F1
#
_cell.length_a   1.000
_cell.length_b   1.000
_cell.length_c   1.000
_cell.angle_alpha   90.00
_cell.angle_beta   90.00
_cell.angle_gamma   90.00
#
_symmetry.space_group_name_H-M   'P 1'
#
loop_
_entity.id
_entity.type
_entity.pdbx_description
1 polymer ?
#
loop_
_entity_poly.entity_id
_entity_poly.type
_entity_poly.pdbx_seq_one_letter_code
_entity_poly.pdbx_strand_id
1 'polypeptide(L)'
;MFSKPKHLKQLCAMVEQNIQSVSKLGQFCASLIITYENGHMNFASVFRIGSNFWCTARHNTLPEDLTESPVKTLHLLLSEDIPGVGDSNDPDYSGKLVECDILVPDNRFHGVYDLDDVDPRSGLDRADKSDFVFLLSESDNLTGALLPYSDELKSMDQVGVLGYNLPVVESILERMFGDEHVRLSTIVNLFNRFNKKSLSPGNILDGVSDRIFPHSCSTLHGASGSPVVSLSQVGFFCGIHIGGWSKSQVENNNYNMACSVNHPAFVLEYVKNVLPLLDDKERSQIAPYLKKHEDLINHYKLA
;
A
#
# COMPACT_ATOMS: atom_id res chain seq x y z
N MET A 1 -5.59 41.47 -0.44
CA MET A 1 -5.00 41.39 -1.79
C MET A 1 -4.24 40.07 -1.88
N PHE A 2 -4.87 39.03 -2.42
CA PHE A 2 -4.22 37.74 -2.62
C PHE A 2 -3.33 37.80 -3.86
N SER A 3 -2.02 37.67 -3.69
CA SER A 3 -1.12 37.26 -4.77
C SER A 3 -1.54 35.88 -5.27
N LYS A 4 -1.47 35.45 -6.53
CA LYS A 4 -1.10 35.96 -7.85
C LYS A 4 -1.55 34.80 -8.79
N PRO A 5 -1.98 35.04 -10.04
CA PRO A 5 -2.37 34.00 -11.01
C PRO A 5 -1.37 32.83 -11.21
N LYS A 6 -0.11 33.02 -10.80
CA LYS A 6 0.96 32.01 -10.82
C LYS A 6 0.71 30.82 -9.88
N HIS A 7 0.14 31.05 -8.70
CA HIS A 7 -0.14 29.97 -7.73
C HIS A 7 -1.29 29.08 -8.19
N LEU A 8 -2.30 29.66 -8.86
CA LEU A 8 -3.41 28.90 -9.42
C LEU A 8 -2.95 28.00 -10.58
N LYS A 9 -2.09 28.51 -11.47
CA LYS A 9 -1.51 27.69 -12.55
C LYS A 9 -0.67 26.53 -12.03
N GLN A 10 0.13 26.75 -10.99
CA GLN A 10 0.90 25.69 -10.34
C GLN A 10 -0.01 24.65 -9.69
N LEU A 11 -1.07 25.08 -9.00
CA LEU A 11 -2.06 24.19 -8.41
C LEU A 11 -2.78 23.36 -9.48
N CYS A 12 -3.22 23.96 -10.58
CA CYS A 12 -3.85 23.24 -11.69
C CYS A 12 -2.91 22.20 -12.31
N ALA A 13 -1.64 22.56 -12.56
CA ALA A 13 -0.65 21.63 -13.08
C ALA A 13 -0.39 20.46 -12.11
N MET A 14 -0.32 20.72 -10.80
CA MET A 14 -0.20 19.67 -9.78
C MET A 14 -1.43 18.76 -9.76
N VAL A 15 -2.64 19.32 -9.89
CA VAL A 15 -3.89 18.56 -9.94
C VAL A 15 -3.96 17.69 -11.21
N GLU A 16 -3.58 18.22 -12.37
CA GLU A 16 -3.52 17.47 -13.63
C GLU A 16 -2.49 16.35 -13.57
N GLN A 17 -1.29 16.62 -13.04
CA GLN A 17 -0.27 15.61 -12.80
C GLN A 17 -0.78 14.54 -11.83
N ASN A 18 -1.47 14.92 -10.77
CA ASN A 18 -2.06 13.98 -9.82
C ASN A 18 -3.16 13.12 -10.46
N ILE A 19 -4.03 13.69 -11.31
CA ILE A 19 -5.06 12.91 -12.03
C ILE A 19 -4.41 11.90 -12.98
N GLN A 20 -3.38 12.31 -13.73
CA GLN A 20 -2.66 11.41 -14.62
C GLN A 20 -1.92 10.32 -13.85
N SER A 21 -1.33 10.67 -12.71
CA SER A 21 -0.67 9.72 -11.80
C SER A 21 -1.66 8.76 -11.17
N VAL A 22 -2.82 9.20 -10.66
CA VAL A 22 -3.90 8.32 -10.18
C VAL A 22 -4.32 7.35 -11.26
N SER A 23 -4.45 7.84 -12.50
CA SER A 23 -4.90 6.99 -13.60
C SER A 23 -3.87 5.89 -13.93
N LYS A 24 -2.60 6.28 -14.08
CA LYS A 24 -1.52 5.35 -14.40
C LYS A 24 -1.12 4.44 -13.25
N LEU A 25 -1.16 4.93 -12.02
CA LEU A 25 -0.70 4.19 -10.86
C LEU A 25 -1.83 3.36 -10.24
N GLY A 26 -3.08 3.82 -10.35
CA GLY A 26 -4.25 3.16 -9.77
C GLY A 26 -4.56 1.81 -10.39
N GLN A 27 -3.96 1.45 -11.53
CA GLN A 27 -4.04 0.10 -12.08
C GLN A 27 -3.20 -0.92 -11.28
N PHE A 28 -2.26 -0.44 -10.46
CA PHE A 28 -1.43 -1.28 -9.60
C PHE A 28 -2.02 -1.45 -8.20
N CYS A 29 -3.03 -0.68 -7.81
CA CYS A 29 -3.64 -0.80 -6.49
C CYS A 29 -4.94 -1.58 -6.57
N ALA A 30 -5.17 -2.39 -5.54
CA ALA A 30 -6.40 -3.14 -5.33
C ALA A 30 -6.82 -3.03 -3.87
N SER A 31 -8.01 -3.56 -3.61
CA SER A 31 -8.54 -3.72 -2.27
C SER A 31 -8.27 -5.14 -1.80
N LEU A 32 -7.79 -5.30 -0.56
CA LEU A 32 -7.57 -6.59 0.08
C LEU A 32 -8.71 -6.86 1.07
N ILE A 33 -9.40 -7.97 0.86
CA ILE A 33 -10.43 -8.49 1.74
C ILE A 33 -9.86 -9.69 2.47
N ILE A 34 -9.92 -9.66 3.79
CA ILE A 34 -9.31 -10.65 4.67
C ILE A 34 -10.41 -11.25 5.51
N THR A 35 -10.59 -12.57 5.45
CA THR A 35 -11.51 -13.28 6.33
C THR A 35 -10.72 -14.14 7.31
N TYR A 36 -11.15 -14.15 8.57
CA TYR A 36 -10.53 -14.92 9.63
C TYR A 36 -11.39 -16.15 9.97
N GLU A 37 -10.80 -17.20 10.55
CA GLU A 37 -11.53 -18.42 10.93
C GLU A 37 -12.70 -18.16 11.90
N ASN A 38 -12.59 -17.16 12.77
CA ASN A 38 -13.63 -16.70 13.69
C ASN A 38 -14.77 -15.89 13.02
N GLY A 39 -14.71 -15.70 11.70
CA GLY A 39 -15.70 -14.94 10.92
C GLY A 39 -15.51 -13.43 10.92
N HIS A 40 -14.46 -12.91 11.57
CA HIS A 40 -14.08 -11.50 11.46
C HIS A 40 -13.63 -11.17 10.04
N MET A 41 -13.80 -9.91 9.63
CA MET A 41 -13.34 -9.40 8.35
C MET A 41 -12.49 -8.15 8.53
N ASN A 42 -11.40 -8.05 7.77
CA ASN A 42 -10.59 -6.85 7.68
C ASN A 42 -10.46 -6.41 6.22
N PHE A 43 -10.26 -5.11 6.02
CA PHE A 43 -10.14 -4.48 4.71
C PHE A 43 -8.90 -3.60 4.68
N ALA A 44 -8.10 -3.75 3.64
CA ALA A 44 -6.82 -3.07 3.52
C ALA A 44 -6.51 -2.67 2.07
N SER A 45 -5.51 -1.83 1.92
CA SER A 45 -4.93 -1.53 0.61
C SER A 45 -3.81 -2.51 0.28
N VAL A 46 -3.69 -2.84 -1.00
CA VAL A 46 -2.64 -3.71 -1.53
C VAL A 46 -2.23 -3.21 -2.91
N PHE A 47 -0.98 -3.41 -3.29
CA PHE A 47 -0.48 -2.98 -4.59
C PHE A 47 0.43 -3.99 -5.27
N ARG A 48 0.47 -3.94 -6.59
CA ARG A 48 1.15 -4.87 -7.46
C ARG A 48 2.62 -4.51 -7.65
N ILE A 49 3.50 -5.47 -7.38
CA ILE A 49 4.96 -5.35 -7.48
C ILE A 49 5.59 -6.35 -8.47
N GLY A 50 4.76 -7.17 -9.10
CA GLY A 50 5.08 -8.11 -10.18
C GLY A 50 3.78 -8.61 -10.82
N SER A 51 3.84 -9.36 -11.92
CA SER A 51 2.65 -9.85 -12.65
C SER A 51 1.59 -10.48 -11.73
N ASN A 52 2.03 -11.42 -10.87
CA ASN A 52 1.17 -12.15 -9.94
C ASN A 52 1.48 -11.79 -8.47
N PHE A 53 2.28 -10.75 -8.24
CA PHE A 53 2.84 -10.43 -6.93
C PHE A 53 2.33 -9.10 -6.40
N TRP A 54 1.94 -9.13 -5.14
CA TRP A 54 1.33 -8.01 -4.44
C TRP A 54 2.02 -7.75 -3.12
N CYS A 55 1.90 -6.54 -2.62
CA CYS A 55 2.48 -6.09 -1.36
C CYS A 55 1.43 -5.33 -0.55
N THR A 56 1.41 -5.58 0.75
CA THR A 56 0.61 -4.83 1.74
C THR A 56 1.37 -4.75 3.06
N ALA A 57 0.80 -4.06 4.05
CA ALA A 57 1.33 -4.03 5.40
C ALA A 57 1.03 -5.35 6.12
N ARG A 58 1.98 -5.84 6.92
CA ARG A 58 1.87 -7.16 7.57
C ARG A 58 0.74 -7.18 8.59
N HIS A 59 0.57 -6.10 9.36
CA HIS A 59 -0.48 -5.99 10.38
C HIS A 59 -1.90 -6.13 9.80
N ASN A 60 -2.09 -5.92 8.49
CA ASN A 60 -3.40 -6.17 7.86
C ASN A 60 -3.76 -7.66 7.88
N THR A 61 -2.77 -8.54 7.66
CA THR A 61 -2.92 -10.00 7.57
C THR A 61 -2.66 -10.74 8.88
N LEU A 62 -1.97 -10.10 9.82
CA LEU A 62 -1.67 -10.64 11.15
C LEU A 62 -1.89 -9.55 12.21
N PRO A 63 -3.15 -9.17 12.50
CA PRO A 63 -3.46 -8.19 13.53
C PRO A 63 -3.03 -8.69 14.92
N GLU A 64 -2.38 -7.81 15.69
CA GLU A 64 -1.91 -8.08 17.05
C GLU A 64 -3.05 -8.49 18.00
N ASP A 65 -4.22 -7.88 17.84
CA ASP A 65 -5.40 -8.12 18.67
C ASP A 65 -6.14 -9.43 18.32
N LEU A 66 -5.80 -10.06 17.20
CA LEU A 66 -6.46 -11.27 16.67
C LEU A 66 -5.56 -12.51 16.70
N THR A 67 -4.60 -12.53 17.64
CA THR A 67 -3.65 -13.64 17.88
C THR A 67 -4.28 -15.04 18.02
N GLU A 68 -5.61 -15.14 18.14
CA GLU A 68 -6.31 -16.42 18.29
C GLU A 68 -7.00 -16.94 17.01
N SER A 69 -7.14 -16.15 15.94
CA SER A 69 -7.82 -16.61 14.72
C SER A 69 -6.94 -16.47 13.47
N PRO A 70 -6.52 -17.59 12.85
CA PRO A 70 -5.82 -17.57 11.57
C PRO A 70 -6.60 -16.85 10.48
N VAL A 71 -5.88 -16.33 9.48
CA VAL A 71 -6.48 -15.92 8.21
C VAL A 71 -7.03 -17.18 7.53
N LYS A 72 -8.31 -17.13 7.18
CA LYS A 72 -9.02 -18.19 6.46
C LYS A 72 -8.88 -18.04 4.96
N THR A 73 -9.15 -16.84 4.43
CA THR A 73 -8.97 -16.52 3.00
C THR A 73 -8.55 -15.07 2.79
N LEU A 74 -7.85 -14.82 1.69
CA LEU A 74 -7.52 -13.50 1.20
C LEU A 74 -8.03 -13.34 -0.23
N HIS A 75 -8.68 -12.21 -0.48
CA HIS A 75 -9.17 -11.88 -1.80
C HIS A 75 -8.74 -10.47 -2.20
N LEU A 76 -8.23 -10.35 -3.42
CA LEU A 76 -8.03 -9.08 -4.10
C LEU A 76 -9.33 -8.73 -4.81
N LEU A 77 -9.88 -7.56 -4.51
CA LEU A 77 -10.91 -6.95 -5.33
C LEU A 77 -10.24 -6.03 -6.33
N LEU A 78 -10.11 -6.53 -7.57
CA LEU A 78 -9.62 -5.77 -8.70
C LEU A 78 -10.79 -4.96 -9.25
N SER A 79 -10.70 -3.63 -9.17
CA SER A 79 -11.66 -2.78 -9.87
C SER A 79 -11.30 -2.77 -11.35
N GLU A 80 -12.22 -3.28 -12.14
CA GLU A 80 -12.28 -2.96 -13.57
C GLU A 80 -12.71 -1.50 -13.65
N ASP A 81 -11.75 -0.60 -13.86
CA ASP A 81 -11.86 0.70 -14.54
C ASP A 81 -10.87 1.74 -14.00
N ILE A 82 -10.03 2.23 -14.93
CA ILE A 82 -9.52 3.61 -14.98
C ILE A 82 -9.33 3.88 -16.49
N PRO A 83 -9.82 4.97 -17.14
CA PRO A 83 -10.23 6.29 -16.59
C PRO A 83 -11.58 6.87 -17.09
N GLY A 84 -12.23 7.66 -16.23
CA GLY A 84 -13.21 8.69 -16.60
C GLY A 84 -14.68 8.28 -16.45
N VAL A 85 -15.44 9.06 -15.66
CA VAL A 85 -16.92 9.09 -15.64
C VAL A 85 -17.62 7.72 -15.47
N GLY A 86 -17.90 7.36 -14.21
CA GLY A 86 -18.99 6.45 -13.88
C GLY A 86 -19.95 7.19 -12.95
N ASP A 87 -21.20 7.34 -13.38
CA ASP A 87 -22.29 7.83 -12.55
C ASP A 87 -22.41 6.89 -11.34
N SER A 88 -22.46 7.42 -10.11
CA SER A 88 -22.43 6.63 -8.87
C SER A 88 -23.70 5.79 -8.63
N ASN A 89 -24.51 5.61 -9.67
CA ASN A 89 -25.82 4.97 -9.65
C ASN A 89 -25.85 3.70 -10.52
N ASP A 90 -24.72 3.25 -11.08
CA ASP A 90 -24.66 1.96 -11.75
C ASP A 90 -24.46 0.83 -10.72
N PRO A 91 -25.48 -0.01 -10.46
CA PRO A 91 -25.40 -1.08 -9.46
C PRO A 91 -24.51 -2.26 -9.90
N ASP A 92 -24.09 -2.32 -11.17
CA ASP A 92 -23.27 -3.41 -11.71
C ASP A 92 -21.76 -3.14 -11.56
N TYR A 93 -21.31 -2.99 -10.32
CA TYR A 93 -19.87 -2.96 -10.01
C TYR A 93 -19.26 -4.36 -10.28
N SER A 94 -18.70 -4.57 -11.47
CA SER A 94 -18.19 -5.87 -11.95
C SER A 94 -16.79 -6.24 -11.46
N GLY A 95 -16.39 -5.77 -10.26
CA GLY A 95 -15.05 -6.03 -9.73
C GLY A 95 -14.69 -7.52 -9.71
N LYS A 96 -13.52 -7.87 -10.24
CA LYS A 96 -13.02 -9.25 -10.24
C LYS A 96 -12.42 -9.56 -8.88
N LEU A 97 -13.00 -10.53 -8.19
CA LEU A 97 -12.39 -11.14 -7.00
C LEU A 97 -11.34 -12.17 -7.43
N VAL A 98 -10.15 -12.09 -6.84
CA VAL A 98 -9.04 -13.00 -7.08
C VAL A 98 -8.52 -13.49 -5.74
N GLU A 99 -8.50 -14.80 -5.52
CA GLU A 99 -7.92 -15.39 -4.31
C GLU A 99 -6.39 -15.20 -4.32
N CYS A 100 -5.81 -15.02 -3.13
CA CYS A 100 -4.37 -14.89 -2.98
C CYS A 100 -3.83 -15.61 -1.75
N ASP A 101 -2.57 -16.02 -1.86
CA ASP A 101 -1.83 -16.68 -0.80
C ASP A 101 -0.84 -15.72 -0.14
N ILE A 102 -0.65 -15.87 1.17
CA ILE A 102 0.43 -15.22 1.89
C ILE A 102 1.73 -15.92 1.53
N LEU A 103 2.65 -15.20 0.90
CA LEU A 103 4.03 -15.62 0.85
C LEU A 103 4.66 -15.26 2.18
N VAL A 104 4.68 -16.24 3.09
CA VAL A 104 5.25 -16.08 4.44
C VAL A 104 6.71 -15.65 4.28
N PRO A 105 7.08 -14.41 4.63
CA PRO A 105 8.47 -14.01 4.62
C PRO A 105 9.20 -14.80 5.71
N ASP A 106 10.49 -15.03 5.52
CA ASP A 106 11.27 -15.88 6.42
C ASP A 106 11.22 -15.34 7.85
N ASN A 107 10.64 -16.13 8.78
CA ASN A 107 10.41 -15.74 10.19
C ASN A 107 11.68 -15.26 10.92
N ARG A 108 12.88 -15.48 10.35
CA ARG A 108 14.16 -14.98 10.86
C ARG A 108 14.27 -13.46 10.91
N PHE A 109 13.37 -12.71 10.27
CA PHE A 109 13.42 -11.23 10.21
C PHE A 109 12.27 -10.51 10.94
N HIS A 110 11.44 -11.23 11.70
CA HIS A 110 10.21 -10.67 12.28
C HIS A 110 10.15 -10.85 13.79
N GLY A 111 10.16 -9.75 14.55
CA GLY A 111 9.65 -9.76 15.91
C GLY A 111 8.24 -9.20 15.98
N VAL A 112 7.56 -9.43 17.11
CA VAL A 112 6.17 -9.04 17.39
C VAL A 112 6.08 -7.57 17.81
N TYR A 113 5.07 -6.84 17.35
CA TYR A 113 4.82 -5.44 17.68
C TYR A 113 4.24 -5.28 19.09
N ASP A 114 4.51 -4.12 19.70
CA ASP A 114 3.67 -3.53 20.74
C ASP A 114 3.57 -2.02 20.41
N LEU A 115 2.40 -1.58 19.99
CA LEU A 115 2.18 -0.22 19.48
C LEU A 115 2.14 0.84 20.59
N ASP A 116 1.96 0.42 21.85
CA ASP A 116 1.69 1.31 22.98
C ASP A 116 2.95 1.74 23.78
N ASP A 117 4.10 1.07 23.59
CA ASP A 117 5.29 1.25 24.43
C ASP A 117 6.43 2.09 23.82
N VAL A 118 6.23 2.71 22.64
CA VAL A 118 7.33 3.41 21.93
C VAL A 118 7.19 4.94 22.00
N ASP A 119 8.23 5.62 22.51
CA ASP A 119 8.31 7.08 22.49
C ASP A 119 8.26 7.58 21.02
N PRO A 120 7.26 8.37 20.62
CA PRO A 120 7.12 8.89 19.27
C PRO A 120 8.30 9.78 18.84
N ARG A 121 9.11 10.28 19.78
CA ARG A 121 10.34 11.03 19.48
C ARG A 121 11.55 10.14 19.24
N SER A 122 11.49 8.87 19.66
CA SER A 122 12.62 7.96 19.51
C SER A 122 12.72 7.43 18.09
N GLY A 123 11.61 7.15 17.38
CA GLY A 123 11.57 6.72 15.97
C GLY A 123 12.40 5.48 15.59
N LEU A 124 13.27 5.01 16.47
CA LEU A 124 14.40 4.12 16.24
C LEU A 124 14.12 2.71 16.78
N ASP A 125 13.28 2.56 17.81
CA ASP A 125 12.94 1.23 18.36
C ASP A 125 11.91 0.47 17.48
N ARG A 126 11.29 1.13 16.51
CA ARG A 126 10.46 0.50 15.46
C ARG A 126 11.30 -0.07 14.30
N ALA A 127 12.59 0.25 14.25
CA ALA A 127 13.38 0.07 13.04
C ALA A 127 13.72 -1.42 12.77
N ASP A 128 13.72 -2.28 13.79
CA ASP A 128 14.16 -3.68 13.66
C ASP A 128 13.15 -4.65 13.04
N LYS A 129 11.88 -4.24 12.88
CA LYS A 129 10.80 -5.14 12.44
C LYS A 129 10.14 -4.60 11.19
N SER A 130 10.09 -5.43 10.16
CA SER A 130 9.47 -5.09 8.88
C SER A 130 7.95 -5.30 8.92
N ASP A 131 7.19 -4.25 8.55
CA ASP A 131 5.73 -4.27 8.45
C ASP A 131 5.26 -4.42 7.01
N PHE A 132 5.71 -5.47 6.34
CA PHE A 132 5.26 -5.78 4.98
C PHE A 132 5.05 -7.27 4.82
N VAL A 133 4.21 -7.62 3.84
CA VAL A 133 3.98 -9.00 3.43
C VAL A 133 3.74 -9.03 1.92
N PHE A 134 4.26 -10.08 1.28
CA PHE A 134 3.98 -10.35 -0.13
C PHE A 134 2.82 -11.33 -0.26
N LEU A 135 1.98 -11.09 -1.26
CA LEU A 135 0.87 -11.97 -1.60
C LEU A 135 1.04 -12.46 -3.04
N LEU A 136 0.70 -13.71 -3.28
CA LEU A 136 0.68 -14.34 -4.59
C LEU A 136 -0.76 -14.52 -5.06
N SER A 137 -1.07 -14.09 -6.28
CA SER A 137 -2.40 -14.33 -6.89
C SER A 137 -2.28 -15.23 -8.11
N GLU A 138 -3.27 -16.09 -8.34
CA GLU A 138 -3.33 -16.96 -9.54
C GLU A 138 -3.65 -16.22 -10.86
N SER A 139 -3.65 -14.87 -10.88
CA SER A 139 -4.13 -14.10 -12.03
C SER A 139 -3.04 -13.83 -13.08
N ASP A 140 -2.82 -14.78 -13.98
CA ASP A 140 -1.74 -14.80 -14.99
C ASP A 140 -1.72 -13.68 -16.06
N ASN A 141 -2.67 -12.74 -16.05
CA ASN A 141 -2.85 -11.75 -17.13
C ASN A 141 -2.64 -10.29 -16.72
N LEU A 142 -2.12 -10.02 -15.53
CA LEU A 142 -1.85 -8.65 -15.08
C LEU A 142 -0.45 -8.20 -15.50
N THR A 143 -0.38 -7.12 -16.28
CA THR A 143 0.90 -6.60 -16.81
C THR A 143 1.42 -5.40 -16.03
N GLY A 144 2.72 -5.41 -15.72
CA GLY A 144 3.45 -4.27 -15.16
C GLY A 144 3.45 -4.21 -13.64
N ALA A 145 4.54 -3.74 -13.05
CA ALA A 145 4.74 -3.57 -11.61
C ALA A 145 4.98 -2.12 -11.18
N LEU A 146 4.67 -1.81 -9.92
CA LEU A 146 5.36 -0.73 -9.22
C LEU A 146 6.74 -1.21 -8.79
N LEU A 147 7.77 -0.43 -9.09
CA LEU A 147 9.16 -0.77 -8.83
C LEU A 147 9.70 -0.01 -7.61
N PRO A 148 10.58 -0.60 -6.79
CA PRO A 148 11.14 0.09 -5.64
C PRO A 148 12.03 1.25 -6.09
N TYR A 149 11.91 2.38 -5.39
CA TYR A 149 12.64 3.61 -5.65
C TYR A 149 14.13 3.46 -5.32
N SER A 150 15.01 3.80 -6.26
CA SER A 150 16.46 3.69 -6.09
C SER A 150 17.07 4.87 -5.33
N ASP A 151 16.54 6.07 -5.51
CA ASP A 151 17.22 7.27 -5.02
C ASP A 151 17.07 7.45 -3.51
N GLU A 152 17.92 8.29 -2.94
CA GLU A 152 17.81 8.69 -1.54
C GLU A 152 16.60 9.62 -1.37
N LEU A 153 15.71 9.28 -0.43
CA LEU A 153 14.58 10.13 -0.07
C LEU A 153 15.09 11.32 0.75
N LYS A 154 14.70 12.52 0.32
CA LYS A 154 15.06 13.77 0.99
C LYS A 154 13.82 14.36 1.66
N SER A 155 14.06 15.07 2.76
CA SER A 155 13.02 15.91 3.37
C SER A 155 12.43 16.84 2.30
N MET A 156 11.12 17.00 2.31
CA MET A 156 10.34 17.76 1.33
C MET A 156 10.21 17.12 -0.07
N ASP A 157 10.71 15.91 -0.30
CA ASP A 157 10.39 15.18 -1.53
C ASP A 157 8.88 14.94 -1.62
N GLN A 158 8.32 15.22 -2.81
CA GLN A 158 6.89 15.08 -3.06
C GLN A 158 6.51 13.63 -3.29
N VAL A 159 5.60 13.13 -2.45
CA VAL A 159 5.11 11.76 -2.49
C VAL A 159 3.59 11.73 -2.46
N GLY A 160 3.00 10.58 -2.80
CA GLY A 160 1.59 10.35 -2.62
C GLY A 160 1.32 8.97 -2.05
N VAL A 161 0.28 8.84 -1.24
CA VAL A 161 -0.25 7.52 -0.86
C VAL A 161 -1.37 7.18 -1.81
N LEU A 162 -1.24 6.07 -2.52
CA LEU A 162 -2.25 5.61 -3.48
C LEU A 162 -3.02 4.43 -2.89
N GLY A 163 -4.16 4.71 -2.30
CA GLY A 163 -4.92 3.73 -1.56
C GLY A 163 -6.32 3.49 -2.10
N TYR A 164 -6.80 2.29 -1.79
CA TYR A 164 -8.19 1.96 -1.89
C TYR A 164 -8.82 2.09 -0.51
N ASN A 165 -9.68 3.09 -0.36
CA ASN A 165 -10.71 2.97 0.65
C ASN A 165 -11.87 2.25 -0.09
N LEU A 166 -12.28 1.06 0.36
CA LEU A 166 -13.24 0.25 -0.39
C LEU A 166 -14.63 0.90 -0.48
N PRO A 167 -15.30 0.90 -1.66
CA PRO A 167 -16.74 0.69 -1.72
C PRO A 167 -17.00 -0.81 -1.51
N VAL A 168 -17.65 -1.19 -0.41
CA VAL A 168 -18.19 -2.56 -0.32
C VAL A 168 -19.57 -2.54 -0.95
N VAL A 169 -19.65 -3.12 -2.15
CA VAL A 169 -20.90 -3.28 -2.89
C VAL A 169 -21.61 -4.53 -2.36
N GLU A 170 -22.89 -4.39 -2.05
CA GLU A 170 -23.74 -5.43 -1.44
C GLU A 170 -23.67 -6.74 -2.24
N SER A 171 -23.71 -6.66 -3.57
CA SER A 171 -23.64 -7.82 -4.47
C SER A 171 -22.33 -8.62 -4.39
N ILE A 172 -21.20 -7.97 -4.07
CA ILE A 172 -19.92 -8.67 -3.87
C ILE A 172 -19.97 -9.48 -2.58
N LEU A 173 -20.53 -8.91 -1.52
CA LEU A 173 -20.68 -9.64 -0.27
C LEU A 173 -21.73 -10.77 -0.40
N GLU A 174 -22.84 -10.54 -1.11
CA GLU A 174 -23.83 -11.58 -1.41
C GLU A 174 -23.19 -12.75 -2.19
N ARG A 175 -22.29 -12.48 -3.14
CA ARG A 175 -21.54 -13.54 -3.84
C ARG A 175 -20.57 -14.29 -2.92
N MET A 176 -19.96 -13.60 -1.96
CA MET A 176 -19.01 -14.23 -1.02
C MET A 176 -19.71 -15.03 0.10
N PHE A 177 -20.92 -14.62 0.50
CA PHE A 177 -21.55 -15.10 1.74
C PHE A 177 -23.01 -15.60 1.62
N GLY A 178 -23.66 -15.45 0.45
CA GLY A 178 -25.06 -15.84 0.24
C GLY A 178 -26.08 -14.92 0.95
N ASP A 179 -27.31 -15.41 1.14
CA ASP A 179 -28.50 -14.67 1.66
C ASP A 179 -28.45 -14.29 3.16
N GLU A 180 -27.28 -14.20 3.80
CA GLU A 180 -27.17 -13.69 5.19
C GLU A 180 -27.36 -12.15 5.26
N HIS A 181 -28.48 -11.66 4.73
CA HIS A 181 -28.83 -10.26 4.47
C HIS A 181 -28.71 -9.29 5.65
N VAL A 182 -28.77 -9.78 6.89
CA VAL A 182 -28.80 -8.91 8.09
C VAL A 182 -27.42 -8.35 8.45
N ARG A 183 -26.31 -9.04 8.09
CA ARG A 183 -24.94 -8.52 8.32
C ARG A 183 -24.44 -7.68 7.14
N LEU A 184 -24.91 -7.98 5.93
CA LEU A 184 -24.48 -7.36 4.67
C LEU A 184 -24.82 -5.88 4.58
N SER A 185 -26.06 -5.49 4.89
CA SER A 185 -26.50 -4.09 4.85
C SER A 185 -25.78 -3.17 5.85
N THR A 186 -25.36 -3.71 7.00
CA THR A 186 -24.55 -2.95 7.99
C THR A 186 -23.12 -2.73 7.50
N ILE A 187 -22.52 -3.75 6.88
CA ILE A 187 -21.19 -3.69 6.27
C ILE A 187 -21.22 -2.67 5.11
N VAL A 188 -22.14 -2.80 4.16
CA VAL A 188 -22.29 -1.88 3.01
C VAL A 188 -22.43 -0.42 3.45
N ASN A 189 -23.21 -0.15 4.51
CA ASN A 189 -23.36 1.21 5.04
C ASN A 189 -22.11 1.78 5.71
N LEU A 190 -21.25 0.94 6.31
CA LEU A 190 -19.95 1.35 6.85
C LEU A 190 -18.95 1.69 5.72
N PHE A 191 -19.01 0.97 4.60
CA PHE A 191 -18.04 1.07 3.51
C PHE A 191 -18.44 2.01 2.36
N ASN A 192 -19.74 2.29 2.17
CA ASN A 192 -20.22 3.30 1.20
C ASN A 192 -19.68 4.73 1.41
N ARG A 193 -18.91 4.97 2.48
CA ARG A 193 -18.26 6.25 2.78
C ARG A 193 -16.87 6.41 2.15
N PHE A 194 -16.37 5.37 1.49
CA PHE A 194 -14.96 5.29 1.06
C PHE A 194 -14.79 5.20 -0.47
N ASN A 195 -15.83 5.54 -1.23
CA ASN A 195 -16.12 5.16 -2.62
C ASN A 195 -15.10 5.34 -3.76
N LYS A 196 -13.83 5.75 -3.58
CA LYS A 196 -12.93 6.02 -4.73
C LYS A 196 -11.46 5.72 -4.45
N LYS A 197 -10.75 5.21 -5.48
CA LYS A 197 -9.28 5.26 -5.57
C LYS A 197 -8.84 6.69 -5.24
N SER A 198 -7.98 6.84 -4.24
CA SER A 198 -7.49 8.14 -3.81
C SER A 198 -5.98 8.20 -3.87
N LEU A 199 -5.44 9.28 -4.44
CA LEU A 199 -4.06 9.70 -4.24
C LEU A 199 -4.06 10.82 -3.23
N SER A 200 -3.45 10.58 -2.08
CA SER A 200 -3.24 11.58 -1.05
C SER A 200 -1.83 12.16 -1.18
N PRO A 201 -1.65 13.32 -1.83
CA PRO A 201 -0.34 13.95 -1.95
C PRO A 201 0.15 14.44 -0.59
N GLY A 202 1.46 14.46 -0.41
CA GLY A 202 2.14 14.97 0.75
C GLY A 202 3.63 15.10 0.49
N ASN A 203 4.40 15.29 1.56
CA ASN A 203 5.85 15.35 1.49
C ASN A 203 6.46 14.36 2.46
N ILE A 204 7.68 13.93 2.17
CA ILE A 204 8.56 13.29 3.15
C ILE A 204 8.89 14.30 4.25
N LEU A 205 8.80 13.87 5.51
CA LEU A 205 9.15 14.66 6.69
C LEU A 205 10.57 14.33 7.15
N ASP A 206 11.12 15.15 8.05
CA ASP A 206 12.42 14.89 8.66
C ASP A 206 12.42 13.56 9.45
N GLY A 207 13.57 12.89 9.50
CA GLY A 207 13.71 11.59 10.16
C GLY A 207 13.61 10.37 9.23
N VAL A 208 13.98 10.53 7.96
CA VAL A 208 14.11 9.43 7.01
C VAL A 208 15.21 8.46 7.47
N SER A 209 14.91 7.17 7.47
CA SER A 209 15.88 6.09 7.63
C SER A 209 15.73 5.05 6.54
N ASP A 210 16.68 4.13 6.44
CA ASP A 210 16.56 2.99 5.52
C ASP A 210 15.42 2.04 5.88
N ARG A 211 14.86 2.12 7.10
CA ARG A 211 13.85 1.16 7.59
C ARG A 211 12.45 1.73 7.58
N ILE A 212 12.30 2.95 8.09
CA ILE A 212 11.03 3.68 8.10
C ILE A 212 11.26 5.16 7.80
N PHE A 213 10.23 5.83 7.29
CA PHE A 213 10.24 7.28 7.14
C PHE A 213 8.88 7.90 7.42
N PRO A 214 8.85 9.12 7.97
CA PRO A 214 7.62 9.87 8.15
C PRO A 214 7.21 10.65 6.89
N HIS A 215 5.90 10.84 6.70
CA HIS A 215 5.34 11.59 5.58
C HIS A 215 4.02 12.29 5.97
N SER A 216 3.64 13.33 5.21
CA SER A 216 2.49 14.20 5.50
C SER A 216 1.22 13.94 4.70
N CYS A 217 1.16 12.83 3.96
CA CYS A 217 0.00 12.47 3.16
C CYS A 217 -1.24 12.29 4.05
N SER A 218 -2.36 12.93 3.70
CA SER A 218 -3.64 12.77 4.41
C SER A 218 -4.28 11.42 4.09
N THR A 219 -4.06 10.40 4.92
CA THR A 219 -4.63 9.07 4.71
C THR A 219 -5.88 8.84 5.56
N LEU A 220 -6.75 7.93 5.11
CA LEU A 220 -7.90 7.47 5.86
C LEU A 220 -7.64 6.05 6.39
N HIS A 221 -8.46 5.62 7.35
CA HIS A 221 -8.44 4.22 7.76
C HIS A 221 -8.70 3.29 6.57
N GLY A 222 -7.96 2.19 6.47
CA GLY A 222 -7.94 1.30 5.30
C GLY A 222 -6.84 1.61 4.26
N ALA A 223 -6.15 2.76 4.38
CA ALA A 223 -5.00 3.07 3.54
C ALA A 223 -3.74 2.26 3.90
N SER A 224 -3.66 1.65 5.09
CA SER A 224 -2.53 0.79 5.47
C SER A 224 -2.28 -0.29 4.42
N GLY A 225 -1.02 -0.45 4.03
CA GLY A 225 -0.59 -1.31 2.94
C GLY A 225 -0.55 -0.64 1.56
N SER A 226 -1.00 0.61 1.44
CA SER A 226 -0.86 1.38 0.20
C SER A 226 0.59 1.72 -0.11
N PRO A 227 0.99 1.80 -1.40
CA PRO A 227 2.30 2.29 -1.77
C PRO A 227 2.38 3.80 -1.52
N VAL A 228 3.52 4.22 -0.97
CA VAL A 228 3.97 5.61 -0.99
C VAL A 228 4.76 5.81 -2.28
N VAL A 229 4.17 6.48 -3.26
CA VAL A 229 4.75 6.67 -4.59
C VAL A 229 5.50 8.00 -4.70
N SER A 230 6.57 8.00 -5.50
CA SER A 230 7.23 9.24 -5.88
C SER A 230 6.38 9.99 -6.91
N LEU A 231 6.09 11.27 -6.67
CA LEU A 231 5.38 12.10 -7.65
C LEU A 231 6.31 12.64 -8.76
N SER A 232 7.63 12.61 -8.53
CA SER A 232 8.64 12.99 -9.52
C SER A 232 9.02 11.83 -10.45
N GLN A 233 8.90 10.58 -10.00
CA GLN A 233 9.22 9.37 -10.75
C GLN A 233 8.04 8.39 -10.76
N VAL A 234 7.13 8.59 -11.72
CA VAL A 234 5.93 7.75 -11.89
C VAL A 234 6.33 6.30 -12.18
N GLY A 235 5.71 5.35 -11.48
CA GLY A 235 5.99 3.92 -11.59
C GLY A 235 6.87 3.38 -10.47
N PHE A 236 7.40 4.27 -9.62
CA PHE A 236 8.22 3.90 -8.48
C PHE A 236 7.56 4.20 -7.14
N PHE A 237 7.81 3.33 -6.16
CA PHE A 237 7.35 3.51 -4.79
C PHE A 237 8.52 3.51 -3.80
N CYS A 238 8.42 4.41 -2.84
CA CYS A 238 9.42 4.72 -1.83
C CYS A 238 9.22 3.90 -0.56
N GLY A 239 7.99 3.46 -0.31
CA GLY A 239 7.65 2.69 0.88
C GLY A 239 6.22 2.20 0.88
N ILE A 240 5.85 1.54 1.97
CA ILE A 240 4.52 0.97 2.23
C ILE A 240 3.94 1.75 3.40
N HIS A 241 2.77 2.37 3.23
CA HIS A 241 2.12 3.12 4.30
C HIS A 241 1.65 2.17 5.41
N ILE A 242 1.97 2.49 6.66
CA ILE A 242 1.69 1.63 7.83
C ILE A 242 0.85 2.34 8.91
N GLY A 243 0.23 3.47 8.56
CA GLY A 243 -0.58 4.27 9.48
C GLY A 243 0.17 5.48 10.06
N GLY A 244 -0.42 6.12 11.06
CA GLY A 244 0.09 7.36 11.66
C GLY A 244 -0.18 7.45 13.17
N TRP A 245 0.46 8.40 13.83
CA TRP A 245 0.31 8.59 15.28
C TRP A 245 -0.85 9.54 15.60
N SER A 246 -1.83 9.04 16.33
CA SER A 246 -2.99 9.83 16.76
C SER A 246 -2.79 10.59 18.09
N LYS A 247 -1.74 10.31 18.88
CA LYS A 247 -1.75 10.63 20.32
C LYS A 247 -0.79 11.70 20.87
N SER A 248 0.08 12.35 20.08
CA SER A 248 0.88 13.45 20.66
C SER A 248 1.36 14.52 19.68
N GLN A 249 0.86 15.75 19.89
CA GLN A 249 1.65 16.99 19.84
C GLN A 249 2.40 17.36 18.55
N VAL A 250 1.76 17.23 17.39
CA VAL A 250 2.03 18.18 16.30
C VAL A 250 0.70 18.76 15.87
N GLU A 251 0.26 19.79 16.59
CA GLU A 251 -0.90 20.59 16.25
C GLU A 251 -0.80 20.97 14.76
N ASN A 252 -1.63 20.35 13.92
CA ASN A 252 -1.86 20.64 12.50
C ASN A 252 -1.10 19.86 11.41
N ASN A 253 -0.29 18.84 11.70
CA ASN A 253 0.35 18.05 10.63
C ASN A 253 -0.08 16.58 10.65
N ASN A 254 -0.63 16.09 9.53
CA ASN A 254 -0.77 14.64 9.29
C ASN A 254 0.61 14.00 9.43
N TYR A 255 0.84 13.22 10.48
CA TYR A 255 2.12 12.54 10.71
C TYR A 255 1.91 11.04 10.53
N ASN A 256 2.23 10.58 9.32
CA ASN A 256 2.10 9.20 8.91
C ASN A 256 3.47 8.56 8.73
N MET A 257 3.52 7.24 8.83
CA MET A 257 4.72 6.42 8.72
C MET A 257 4.61 5.47 7.53
N ALA A 258 5.77 5.17 6.96
CA ALA A 258 5.91 4.16 5.93
C ALA A 258 7.12 3.27 6.19
N CYS A 259 6.98 1.97 5.90
CA CYS A 259 8.10 1.05 5.81
C CYS A 259 8.86 1.32 4.51
N SER A 260 10.16 1.57 4.60
CA SER A 260 11.01 1.93 3.47
C SER A 260 11.30 0.73 2.57
N VAL A 261 11.31 0.93 1.25
CA VAL A 261 11.79 -0.10 0.31
C VAL A 261 13.29 -0.35 0.43
N ASN A 262 14.04 0.48 1.17
CA ASN A 262 15.44 0.24 1.48
C ASN A 262 15.63 -0.62 2.74
N HIS A 263 14.53 -1.06 3.38
CA HIS A 263 14.62 -1.88 4.58
C HIS A 263 15.34 -3.19 4.21
N PRO A 264 16.40 -3.62 4.93
CA PRO A 264 17.17 -4.80 4.54
C PRO A 264 16.32 -6.05 4.33
N ALA A 265 15.36 -6.32 5.24
CA ALA A 265 14.40 -7.42 5.05
C ALA A 265 13.56 -7.29 3.75
N PHE A 266 13.12 -6.08 3.40
CA PHE A 266 12.39 -5.86 2.15
C PHE A 266 13.26 -6.19 0.95
N VAL A 267 14.49 -5.67 0.91
CA VAL A 267 15.45 -5.90 -0.18
C VAL A 267 15.68 -7.41 -0.37
N LEU A 268 15.98 -8.12 0.71
CA LEU A 268 16.29 -9.56 0.65
C LEU A 268 15.09 -10.38 0.18
N GLU A 269 13.89 -10.13 0.72
CA GLU A 269 12.68 -10.84 0.31
C GLU A 269 12.28 -10.47 -1.13
N TYR A 270 12.47 -9.22 -1.55
CA TYR A 270 12.17 -8.79 -2.91
C TYR A 270 13.09 -9.47 -3.93
N VAL A 271 14.40 -9.48 -3.67
CA VAL A 271 15.38 -10.13 -4.56
C VAL A 271 15.16 -11.64 -4.62
N LYS A 272 14.82 -12.27 -3.50
CA LYS A 272 14.58 -13.71 -3.43
C LYS A 272 13.29 -14.14 -4.14
N ASN A 273 12.18 -13.42 -3.92
CA ASN A 273 10.86 -13.90 -4.33
C ASN A 273 10.25 -13.14 -5.52
N VAL A 274 10.55 -11.85 -5.68
CA VAL A 274 9.91 -10.99 -6.69
C VAL A 274 10.77 -10.85 -7.93
N LEU A 275 12.06 -10.53 -7.77
CA LEU A 275 12.99 -10.32 -8.88
C LEU A 275 13.02 -11.47 -9.90
N PRO A 276 12.97 -12.77 -9.52
CA PRO A 276 12.94 -13.87 -10.48
C PRO A 276 11.73 -13.90 -11.39
N LEU A 277 10.69 -13.12 -11.09
CA LEU A 277 9.39 -13.14 -11.78
C LEU A 277 9.11 -11.88 -12.58
N LEU A 278 9.98 -10.88 -12.46
CA LEU A 278 9.91 -9.67 -13.28
C LEU A 278 10.31 -9.98 -14.73
N ASP A 279 9.68 -9.30 -15.68
CA ASP A 279 10.07 -9.35 -17.09
C ASP A 279 11.40 -8.61 -17.36
N ASP A 280 11.98 -8.79 -18.55
CA ASP A 280 13.28 -8.18 -18.89
C ASP A 280 13.27 -6.64 -18.83
N LYS A 281 12.12 -6.02 -19.13
CA LYS A 281 11.95 -4.57 -19.10
C LYS A 281 11.93 -4.07 -17.67
N GLU A 282 11.17 -4.72 -16.79
CA GLU A 282 11.09 -4.43 -15.35
C GLU A 282 12.46 -4.65 -14.68
N ARG A 283 13.14 -5.75 -15.00
CA ARG A 283 14.51 -6.03 -14.51
C ARG A 283 15.52 -4.96 -14.93
N SER A 284 15.41 -4.47 -16.17
CA SER A 284 16.29 -3.39 -16.64
C SER A 284 16.03 -2.08 -15.89
N GLN A 285 14.78 -1.79 -15.55
CA GLN A 285 14.40 -0.57 -14.81
C GLN A 285 14.79 -0.61 -13.33
N ILE A 286 14.79 -1.78 -12.69
CA ILE A 286 15.18 -1.95 -11.29
C ILE A 286 16.69 -2.08 -11.08
N ALA A 287 17.49 -2.25 -12.14
CA ALA A 287 18.94 -2.40 -12.06
C ALA A 287 19.66 -1.34 -11.18
N PRO A 288 19.28 -0.04 -11.20
CA PRO A 288 19.86 0.95 -10.30
C PRO A 288 19.60 0.67 -8.82
N TYR A 289 18.40 0.19 -8.48
CA TYR A 289 18.04 -0.21 -7.11
C TYR A 289 18.83 -1.45 -6.67
N LEU A 290 19.00 -2.45 -7.55
CA LEU A 290 19.82 -3.63 -7.24
C LEU A 290 21.28 -3.26 -7.00
N LYS A 291 21.84 -2.38 -7.84
CA LYS A 291 23.21 -1.89 -7.69
C LYS A 291 23.43 -1.17 -6.36
N LYS A 292 22.46 -0.37 -5.91
CA LYS A 292 22.52 0.31 -4.61
C LYS A 292 22.65 -0.66 -3.44
N HIS A 293 22.04 -1.85 -3.56
CA HIS A 293 21.98 -2.86 -2.51
C HIS A 293 22.90 -4.07 -2.78
N GLU A 294 23.85 -3.94 -3.72
CA GLU A 294 24.72 -5.04 -4.17
C GLU A 294 25.50 -5.68 -3.02
N ASP A 295 26.05 -4.88 -2.10
CA ASP A 295 26.79 -5.40 -0.93
C ASP A 295 25.91 -6.27 -0.02
N LEU A 296 24.67 -5.84 0.22
CA LEU A 296 23.69 -6.58 1.04
C LEU A 296 23.30 -7.89 0.33
N ILE A 297 23.02 -7.83 -0.97
CA ILE A 297 22.63 -8.99 -1.78
C ILE A 297 23.76 -10.03 -1.82
N ASN A 298 25.00 -9.58 -2.04
CA ASN A 298 26.19 -10.43 -2.09
C ASN A 298 26.50 -11.07 -0.73
N HIS A 299 26.32 -10.33 0.37
CA HIS A 299 26.53 -10.87 1.71
C HIS A 299 25.65 -12.10 1.99
N TYR A 300 24.40 -12.08 1.53
CA TYR A 300 23.44 -13.17 1.71
C TYR A 300 23.44 -14.20 0.56
N LYS A 301 24.31 -14.04 -0.44
CA LYS A 301 24.45 -14.94 -1.61
C LYS A 301 23.12 -15.15 -2.37
N LEU A 302 22.39 -14.07 -2.59
CA LEU A 302 21.09 -14.09 -3.29
C LEU A 302 21.19 -13.75 -4.80
N ALA A 303 22.41 -13.68 -5.34
CA ALA A 303 22.69 -13.43 -6.76
C ALA A 303 23.41 -14.62 -7.41
#